data_AF-A0A849F5Q8-F1
#
_entry.id   AF-A0A849F5Q8-F1
#
_cell.length_a   1.000
_cell.length_b   1.000
_cell.length_c   1.000
_cell.angle_alpha   90.00
_cell.angle_beta   90.00
_cell.angle_gamma   90.00
#
_symmetry.space_group_name_H-M   'P 1'
#
loop_
_entity.id
_entity.type
_entity.pdbx_description
1 polymer ?
#
loop_
_entity_poly.entity_id
_entity_poly.type
_entity_poly.pdbx_seq_one_letter_code
_entity_poly.pdbx_strand_id
1 'polypeptide(L)'
;DGGLMSTKPYISGSNYLMKMSNYKKGAWQEIWDGLFWRFMDKHRNFFQQNPRLGMLVTMFDKMPEEKRENHLKNADVFLSKLTT
;
A
#
# COMPACT_ATOMS: atom_id res chain seq x y z
N ASP A 1 8.72 -11.45 -13.80
CA ASP A 1 8.23 -12.86 -13.89
C ASP A 1 6.76 -13.02 -13.49
N GLY A 2 5.98 -11.96 -13.24
CA GLY A 2 4.51 -12.04 -13.16
C GLY A 2 3.93 -12.98 -12.09
N GLY A 3 4.74 -13.43 -11.12
CA GLY A 3 4.32 -14.40 -10.09
C GLY A 3 4.82 -15.84 -10.28
N LEU A 4 5.76 -16.11 -11.19
CA LEU A 4 6.26 -17.47 -11.47
C LEU A 4 6.89 -18.20 -10.26
N MET A 5 7.49 -17.48 -9.31
CA MET A 5 8.14 -18.08 -8.11
C MET A 5 7.40 -17.80 -6.80
N SER A 6 6.54 -16.77 -6.76
CA SER A 6 5.73 -16.44 -5.58
C SER A 6 4.39 -15.89 -6.04
N THR A 7 3.32 -16.67 -5.83
CA THR A 7 1.95 -16.31 -6.23
C THR A 7 1.37 -15.10 -5.48
N LYS A 8 2.10 -14.57 -4.49
CA LYS A 8 1.70 -13.42 -3.67
C LYS A 8 2.87 -12.45 -3.52
N PRO A 9 2.68 -11.15 -3.79
CA PRO A 9 3.67 -10.14 -3.44
C PRO A 9 3.72 -9.97 -1.91
N TYR A 10 4.93 -9.96 -1.34
CA TYR A 10 5.16 -9.71 0.08
C TYR A 10 5.09 -8.21 0.37
N ILE A 11 3.87 -7.68 0.41
CA ILE A 11 3.58 -6.27 0.70
C ILE A 11 2.68 -6.17 1.93
N SER A 12 2.87 -5.13 2.73
CA SER A 12 2.07 -4.90 3.93
C SER A 12 1.99 -3.41 4.28
N GLY A 13 0.88 -3.01 4.89
CA GLY A 13 0.76 -1.71 5.56
C GLY A 13 1.48 -1.68 6.91
N SER A 14 1.55 -0.50 7.53
CA SER A 14 2.29 -0.22 8.76
C SER A 14 1.84 -1.09 9.94
N ASN A 15 0.56 -1.48 9.96
CA ASN A 15 -0.02 -2.33 11.00
C ASN A 15 0.66 -3.72 11.11
N TYR A 16 1.20 -4.26 10.01
CA TYR A 16 1.95 -5.51 10.07
C TYR A 16 3.27 -5.32 10.84
N LEU A 17 4.02 -4.26 10.54
CA LEU A 17 5.26 -3.91 11.24
C LEU A 17 5.02 -3.62 12.72
N MET A 18 3.92 -2.94 13.05
CA MET A 18 3.54 -2.68 14.44
C MET A 18 3.25 -3.95 15.25
N LYS A 19 2.75 -5.02 14.60
CA LYS A 19 2.45 -6.30 15.25
C LYS A 19 3.63 -7.24 15.31
N MET A 20 4.53 -7.17 14.33
CA MET A 20 5.65 -8.10 14.16
C MET A 20 7.00 -7.52 14.60
N SER A 21 7.02 -6.29 15.11
CA SER A 21 8.26 -5.59 15.48
C SER A 21 8.02 -4.60 16.62
N ASN A 22 9.10 -4.10 17.22
CA ASN A 22 9.07 -3.15 18.33
C ASN A 22 9.29 -1.70 17.87
N TYR A 23 8.65 -1.29 16.77
CA TYR A 23 8.70 0.09 16.31
C TYR A 23 7.71 0.96 17.09
N LYS A 24 8.12 2.18 17.42
CA LYS A 24 7.19 3.18 17.97
C LYS A 24 6.30 3.73 16.86
N LYS A 25 5.07 4.07 17.22
CA LYS A 25 4.16 4.81 16.35
C LYS A 25 4.80 6.14 15.95
N GLY A 26 4.53 6.61 14.74
CA GLY A 26 5.05 7.88 14.24
C GLY A 26 4.66 8.19 12.80
N ALA A 27 5.11 9.35 12.32
CA ALA A 27 4.77 9.87 10.98
C ALA A 27 5.17 8.94 9.82
N TRP A 28 6.14 8.04 10.05
CA TRP A 28 6.54 7.04 9.07
C TRP A 28 5.39 6.09 8.68
N GLN A 29 4.41 5.87 9.56
CA GLN A 29 3.27 4.98 9.28
C GLN A 29 2.42 5.51 8.14
N GLU A 30 2.16 6.81 8.11
CA GLU A 30 1.36 7.44 7.06
C GLU A 30 2.05 7.39 5.69
N ILE A 31 3.38 7.55 5.69
CA ILE A 31 4.20 7.37 4.49
C ILE A 31 4.14 5.92 4.01
N TRP A 32 4.34 4.97 4.93
CA TRP A 32 4.35 3.54 4.62
C TRP A 32 2.99 3.04 4.11
N ASP A 33 1.91 3.44 4.77
CA ASP A 33 0.55 3.13 4.33
C ASP A 33 0.21 3.83 3.01
N GLY A 34 0.68 5.06 2.81
CA GLY A 34 0.59 5.73 1.52
C GLY A 34 1.24 4.91 0.41
N LEU A 35 2.50 4.48 0.59
CA LEU A 35 3.24 3.67 -0.39
C LEU A 35 2.52 2.35 -0.67
N PHE A 36 2.02 1.69 0.38
CA PHE A 36 1.25 0.46 0.26
C PHE A 36 -0.01 0.67 -0.60
N TRP A 37 -0.86 1.63 -0.26
CA TRP A 37 -2.11 1.85 -0.98
C TRP A 37 -1.91 2.37 -2.40
N ARG A 38 -0.92 3.25 -2.62
CA ARG A 38 -0.55 3.69 -3.96
C ARG A 38 -0.05 2.53 -4.83
N PHE A 39 0.72 1.59 -4.28
CA PHE A 39 1.15 0.41 -5.00
C PHE A 39 -0.04 -0.49 -5.39
N MET A 40 -0.97 -0.70 -4.45
CA MET A 40 -2.20 -1.45 -4.69
C MET A 40 -3.04 -0.82 -5.81
N ASP A 41 -3.21 0.50 -5.80
CA ASP A 41 -4.00 1.22 -6.79
C ASP A 41 -3.33 1.24 -8.17
N LYS A 42 -2.03 1.57 -8.24
CA LYS A 42 -1.26 1.62 -9.50
C LYS A 42 -1.25 0.29 -10.24
N HIS A 43 -1.28 -0.83 -9.52
CA HIS A 43 -1.29 -2.18 -10.08
C HIS A 43 -2.64 -2.89 -9.89
N ARG A 44 -3.73 -2.15 -9.72
CA ARG A 44 -5.05 -2.72 -9.38
C ARG A 44 -5.51 -3.81 -10.33
N ASN A 45 -5.26 -3.67 -11.64
CA ASN A 45 -5.64 -4.67 -12.64
C ASN A 45 -5.01 -6.04 -12.36
N PHE A 46 -3.76 -6.06 -11.88
CA PHE A 46 -3.08 -7.29 -11.46
C PHE A 46 -3.68 -7.84 -10.15
N PHE A 47 -3.93 -6.98 -9.16
CA PHE A 47 -4.44 -7.40 -7.86
C PHE A 47 -5.89 -7.89 -7.88
N GLN A 48 -6.73 -7.31 -8.74
CA GLN A 48 -8.13 -7.70 -8.90
C GLN A 48 -8.30 -9.12 -9.43
N GLN A 49 -7.31 -9.68 -10.14
CA GLN A 49 -7.35 -11.07 -10.62
C GLN A 49 -7.22 -12.09 -9.49
N ASN A 50 -6.70 -11.70 -8.31
CA ASN A 50 -6.58 -12.57 -7.16
C ASN A 50 -7.69 -12.25 -6.14
N PRO A 51 -8.63 -13.16 -5.83
CA PRO A 51 -9.76 -12.86 -4.93
C PRO A 51 -9.36 -12.28 -3.57
N ARG A 52 -8.23 -12.72 -3.01
CA ARG A 52 -7.75 -12.24 -1.71
C ARG A 52 -7.14 -10.84 -1.80
N LEU A 53 -6.40 -10.55 -2.86
CA LEU A 53 -5.77 -9.23 -3.04
C LEU A 53 -6.74 -8.22 -3.64
N GLY A 54 -7.68 -8.65 -4.46
CA GLY A 54 -8.77 -7.84 -4.99
C GLY A 54 -9.66 -7.27 -3.89
N MET A 55 -9.84 -8.00 -2.79
CA MET A 55 -10.51 -7.47 -1.59
C MET A 55 -9.84 -6.21 -1.03
N LEU A 56 -8.51 -6.11 -1.09
CA LEU A 56 -7.79 -4.91 -0.65
C LEU A 56 -8.05 -3.73 -1.59
N VAL A 57 -8.09 -3.96 -2.91
CA VAL A 57 -8.47 -2.92 -3.89
C VAL A 57 -9.89 -2.41 -3.60
N THR A 58 -10.84 -3.31 -3.38
CA THR A 58 -12.21 -2.94 -3.00
C THR A 58 -12.27 -2.18 -1.67
N MET A 59 -11.43 -2.54 -0.69
CA MET A 59 -11.33 -1.79 0.57
C MET A 59 -10.83 -0.37 0.33
N PHE A 60 -9.84 -0.19 -0.56
CA PHE A 60 -9.35 1.12 -0.97
C PHE A 60 -10.47 1.95 -1.60
N ASP A 61 -11.19 1.37 -2.57
CA ASP A 61 -12.32 2.03 -3.25
C ASP A 61 -13.43 2.49 -2.29
N LYS A 62 -13.64 1.76 -1.18
CA LYS A 62 -14.64 2.08 -0.15
C LYS A 62 -14.19 3.11 0.88
N MET A 63 -12.91 3.49 0.90
CA MET A 63 -12.45 4.55 1.81
C MET A 63 -13.07 5.90 1.43
N PRO A 64 -13.25 6.83 2.38
CA PRO A 64 -13.58 8.22 2.05
C PRO A 64 -12.56 8.79 1.06
N GLU A 65 -13.03 9.64 0.15
CA GLU A 65 -12.20 10.23 -0.91
C GLU A 65 -10.97 10.94 -0.35
N GLU A 66 -11.16 11.82 0.64
CA GLU A 66 -10.09 12.52 1.35
C GLU A 66 -9.02 11.55 1.90
N LYS A 67 -9.43 10.38 2.41
CA LYS A 67 -8.50 9.39 2.94
C LYS A 67 -7.69 8.74 1.83
N ARG A 68 -8.30 8.42 0.69
CA ARG A 68 -7.57 7.89 -0.48
C ARG A 68 -6.57 8.90 -0.98
N GLU A 69 -6.99 10.15 -1.15
CA GLU A 69 -6.13 11.25 -1.61
C GLU A 69 -4.94 11.47 -0.67
N ASN A 70 -5.17 11.43 0.65
CA ASN A 70 -4.09 11.54 1.63
C ASN A 70 -3.07 10.41 1.51
N HIS A 71 -3.50 9.16 1.31
CA HIS A 71 -2.58 8.05 1.05
C HIS A 71 -1.75 8.26 -0.21
N LEU A 72 -2.39 8.66 -1.32
CA LEU A 72 -1.70 8.90 -2.59
C LEU A 72 -0.71 10.07 -2.49
N LYS A 73 -1.14 11.18 -1.89
CA LYS A 73 -0.30 12.37 -1.66
C LYS A 73 0.92 12.05 -0.81
N ASN A 74 0.75 11.35 0.31
CA ASN A 74 1.87 10.99 1.20
C ASN A 74 2.91 10.13 0.47
N ALA A 75 2.46 9.21 -0.38
CA ALA A 75 3.35 8.40 -1.19
C ALA A 75 4.09 9.22 -2.25
N ASP A 76 3.38 10.07 -3.00
CA ASP A 76 3.99 10.89 -4.06
C ASP A 76 4.99 11.91 -3.48
N VAL A 77 4.67 12.53 -2.35
CA VAL A 77 5.58 13.43 -1.62
C VAL A 77 6.85 12.71 -1.14
N PHE A 78 6.73 11.44 -0.74
CA PHE A 78 7.90 10.67 -0.36
C PHE A 78 8.75 10.26 -1.57
N LEU A 79 8.10 9.76 -2.63
CA LEU A 79 8.79 9.30 -3.84
C LEU A 79 9.49 10.44 -4.60
N SER A 80 8.93 11.65 -4.58
CA SER A 80 9.58 12.82 -5.20
C SER A 80 10.92 13.17 -4.55
N LYS A 81 11.11 12.84 -3.27
CA LYS A 81 12.39 13.04 -2.55
C LYS A 81 13.44 11.99 -2.89
N LEU A 82 13.05 10.85 -3.47
CA LEU A 82 13.95 9.75 -3.81
C LEU A 82 14.44 9.79 -5.26
N THR A 83 13.78 10.55 -6.13
CA THR A 83 14.05 10.58 -7.57
C THR A 83 15.03 11.71 -7.92
N THR A 84 16.05 11.92 -7.07
CA THR A 84 17.21 12.79 -7.38
C THR A 84 18.32 11.93 -7.99
#